data_AF-A0A514CN87-F1
#
_entry.id   AF-A0A514CN87-F1
#
_cell.length_a   1.000
_cell.length_b   1.000
_cell.length_c   1.000
_cell.angle_alpha   90.00
_cell.angle_beta   90.00
_cell.angle_gamma   90.00
#
_symmetry.space_group_name_H-M   'P 1'
#
loop_
_entity.id
_entity.type
_entity.pdbx_description
1 polymer ?
#
loop_
_entity_poly.entity_id
_entity_poly.type
_entity_poly.pdbx_seq_one_letter_code
_entity_poly.pdbx_strand_id
1 'polypeptide(L)'
;MGALEIDYSLELHWWLYGECIGTRFRLLDKEINILIDNNEPESLDYVSDVSQRLENIPFDSINTEYSNYRYSIFDDKHHYENARRAAEWKQGTDSLFSTITDEIIGKLTDTAPDLTDKLWSIHKTFSKAETGEDYAQAMTSCRRVFEYVTDCLFPATDEIVDGHSLKKDKYKNRLLEFAKREFKSKVNIDLIVANISSLFDEWEKLYALSNKGVHGDPHRQECRRCVLRTILLLDDLISIKRTPFEVNIKADKLIDHYRSRNPGDS
;
A
#
# COMPACT_ATOMS: atom_id res chain seq x y z
N MET A 1 3.63 22.73 24.14
CA MET A 1 3.74 21.96 22.89
C MET A 1 2.79 20.78 22.97
N GLY A 2 1.76 20.76 22.13
CA GLY A 2 0.97 19.56 21.86
C GLY A 2 1.74 18.60 20.94
N ALA A 3 1.28 17.35 20.82
CA ALA A 3 1.91 16.34 19.97
C ALA A 3 2.05 16.78 18.49
N LEU A 4 1.19 17.69 18.02
CA LEU A 4 1.20 18.25 16.67
C LEU A 4 2.20 19.41 16.47
N GLU A 5 2.77 19.94 17.55
CA GLU A 5 3.70 21.09 17.53
C GLU A 5 5.17 20.65 17.63
N ILE A 6 5.42 19.34 17.69
CA ILE A 6 6.77 18.79 17.81
C ILE A 6 7.39 18.68 16.43
N ASP A 7 8.36 19.54 16.20
CA ASP A 7 9.29 19.41 15.08
C ASP A 7 10.46 18.50 15.49
N TYR A 8 10.45 17.27 14.99
CA TYR A 8 11.50 16.28 15.26
C TYR A 8 12.86 16.61 14.60
N SER A 9 12.92 17.64 13.76
CA SER A 9 14.20 18.17 13.24
C SER A 9 14.90 19.11 14.22
N LEU A 10 14.25 19.48 15.32
CA LEU A 10 14.79 20.35 16.36
C LEU A 10 15.05 19.57 17.65
N GLU A 11 16.31 19.53 18.07
CA GLU A 11 16.74 18.82 19.28
C GLU A 11 16.00 19.29 20.55
N LEU A 12 15.77 20.60 20.69
CA LEU A 12 15.07 21.17 21.84
C LEU A 12 13.61 20.69 21.92
N HIS A 13 12.94 20.54 20.77
CA HIS A 13 11.57 20.03 20.72
C HIS A 13 11.52 18.57 21.12
N TRP A 14 12.49 17.77 20.67
CA TRP A 14 12.64 16.39 21.12
C TRP A 14 12.89 16.30 22.63
N TRP A 15 13.82 17.09 23.16
CA TRP A 15 14.13 17.10 24.59
C TRP A 15 12.90 17.44 25.43
N LEU A 16 12.16 18.51 25.09
CA LEU A 16 10.96 18.89 25.84
C LEU A 16 9.88 17.79 25.78
N TYR A 17 9.71 17.14 24.64
CA TYR A 17 8.75 16.05 24.52
C TYR A 17 9.18 14.80 25.29
N GLY A 18 10.42 14.34 25.09
CA GLY A 18 10.95 13.12 25.69
C GLY A 18 11.03 13.21 27.22
N GLU A 19 11.61 14.30 27.72
CA GLU A 19 11.93 14.43 29.16
C GLU A 19 10.78 15.01 29.98
N CYS A 20 9.97 15.93 29.42
CA CYS A 20 8.93 16.61 30.22
C CYS A 20 7.53 16.01 30.04
N ILE A 21 7.24 15.42 28.88
CA ILE A 21 5.90 14.90 28.56
C ILE A 21 5.93 13.37 28.59
N GLY A 22 6.87 12.78 27.84
CA GLY A 22 7.15 11.36 27.78
C GLY A 22 6.01 10.53 27.19
N THR A 23 6.32 9.27 26.85
CA THR A 23 5.28 8.30 26.48
C THR A 23 4.68 7.73 27.76
N ARG A 24 3.40 8.02 28.05
CA ARG A 24 2.73 7.59 29.28
C ARG A 24 1.72 6.46 29.08
N PHE A 25 1.28 6.26 27.84
CA PHE A 25 0.24 5.29 27.49
C PHE A 25 0.65 4.53 26.24
N ARG A 26 0.23 3.27 26.15
CA ARG A 26 0.17 2.52 24.90
C ARG A 26 -1.28 2.18 24.58
N LEU A 27 -1.73 2.62 23.41
CA LEU A 27 -3.04 2.30 22.86
C LEU A 27 -2.90 1.15 21.86
N LEU A 28 -3.68 0.09 22.06
CA LEU A 28 -3.80 -1.05 21.16
C LEU A 28 -5.29 -1.26 20.88
N ASP A 29 -5.75 -0.79 19.72
CA ASP A 29 -7.17 -0.73 19.38
C ASP A 29 -8.02 -0.04 20.46
N LYS A 30 -8.87 -0.79 21.16
CA LYS A 30 -9.70 -0.29 22.26
C LYS A 30 -9.13 -0.59 23.64
N GLU A 31 -7.89 -1.05 23.72
CA GLU A 31 -7.19 -1.28 24.98
C GLU A 31 -6.21 -0.14 25.24
N ILE A 32 -6.13 0.30 26.49
CA ILE A 32 -5.13 1.27 26.95
C ILE A 32 -4.26 0.64 28.03
N ASN A 33 -2.95 0.78 27.88
CA ASN A 33 -1.96 0.34 28.85
C ASN A 33 -1.28 1.57 29.46
N ILE A 34 -1.41 1.74 30.77
CA ILE A 34 -0.71 2.77 31.54
C ILE A 34 0.72 2.31 31.77
N LEU A 35 1.69 3.09 31.29
CA LEU A 35 3.10 2.75 31.41
C LEU A 35 3.62 3.15 32.79
N ILE A 36 4.27 2.20 33.49
CA ILE A 36 4.96 2.43 34.77
C ILE A 36 6.37 1.85 34.73
N ASP A 37 7.31 2.46 35.45
CA ASP A 37 8.69 1.97 35.50
C ASP A 37 8.87 0.84 36.53
N ASN A 38 8.10 0.88 37.61
CA ASN A 38 8.24 -0.01 38.78
C ASN A 38 6.90 -0.16 39.53
N ASN A 39 6.86 -1.00 40.57
CA ASN A 39 5.71 -1.18 41.47
C ASN A 39 5.81 -0.37 42.77
N GLU A 40 6.50 0.76 42.76
CA GLU A 40 6.57 1.61 43.93
C GLU A 40 5.21 2.26 44.21
N PRO A 41 4.90 2.62 45.47
CA PRO A 41 3.61 3.19 45.84
C PRO A 41 3.18 4.38 44.97
N GLU A 42 4.13 5.23 44.57
CA GLU A 42 3.87 6.39 43.70
C GLU A 42 3.39 5.98 42.30
N SER A 43 4.00 4.96 41.70
CA SER A 43 3.57 4.39 40.41
C SER A 43 2.16 3.79 40.49
N LEU A 44 1.82 3.15 41.61
CA LEU A 44 0.50 2.57 41.82
C LEU A 44 -0.58 3.64 42.05
N ASP A 45 -0.24 4.72 42.77
CA ASP A 45 -1.12 5.87 42.97
C ASP A 45 -1.41 6.57 41.63
N TYR A 46 -0.38 6.78 40.81
CA TYR A 46 -0.52 7.28 39.45
C TYR A 46 -1.45 6.43 38.58
N VAL A 47 -1.31 5.09 38.61
CA VAL A 47 -2.19 4.17 37.88
C VAL A 47 -3.64 4.31 38.36
N SER A 48 -3.87 4.41 39.67
CA SER A 48 -5.20 4.58 40.25
C SER A 48 -5.86 5.88 39.77
N ASP A 49 -5.14 7.01 39.90
CA ASP A 49 -5.61 8.33 39.48
C ASP A 49 -5.96 8.39 37.99
N VAL A 50 -5.08 7.85 37.15
CA VAL A 50 -5.31 7.79 35.71
C VAL A 50 -6.49 6.87 35.39
N SER A 51 -6.57 5.69 36.00
CA SER A 51 -7.65 4.74 35.74
C SER A 51 -9.02 5.36 36.05
N GLN A 52 -9.12 6.10 37.15
CA GLN A 52 -10.35 6.84 37.50
C GLN A 52 -10.71 7.89 36.43
N ARG A 53 -9.72 8.60 35.89
CA ARG A 53 -9.96 9.60 34.82
C ARG A 53 -10.40 8.95 33.50
N LEU A 54 -10.02 7.69 33.27
CA LEU A 54 -10.35 6.94 32.06
C LEU A 54 -11.65 6.12 32.18
N GLU A 55 -12.24 6.00 33.37
CA GLU A 55 -13.40 5.14 33.66
C GLU A 55 -14.61 5.39 32.73
N ASN A 56 -14.82 6.64 32.32
CA ASN A 56 -15.93 7.04 31.44
C ASN A 56 -15.57 7.07 29.94
N ILE A 57 -14.36 6.64 29.58
CA ILE A 57 -13.90 6.55 28.19
C ILE A 57 -14.13 5.12 27.71
N PRO A 58 -14.70 4.91 26.50
CA PRO A 58 -15.11 3.59 26.03
C PRO A 58 -13.94 2.71 25.56
N PHE A 59 -12.99 2.42 26.46
CA PHE A 59 -11.97 1.39 26.27
C PHE A 59 -12.52 0.03 26.70
N ASP A 60 -12.12 -1.03 26.00
CA ASP A 60 -12.49 -2.42 26.33
C ASP A 60 -11.73 -2.90 27.58
N SER A 61 -10.52 -2.40 27.81
CA SER A 61 -9.73 -2.64 29.02
C SER A 61 -8.76 -1.51 29.33
N ILE A 62 -8.56 -1.24 30.63
CA ILE A 62 -7.51 -0.36 31.17
C ILE A 62 -6.52 -1.26 31.90
N ASN A 63 -5.31 -1.36 31.35
CA ASN A 63 -4.26 -2.25 31.80
C ASN A 63 -3.04 -1.46 32.28
N THR A 64 -2.08 -2.16 32.88
CA THR A 64 -0.79 -1.61 33.28
C THR A 64 0.33 -2.37 32.56
N GLU A 65 1.32 -1.66 32.05
CA GLU A 65 2.49 -2.24 31.38
C GLU A 65 3.79 -1.65 31.96
N TYR A 66 4.79 -2.50 32.22
CA TYR A 66 6.12 -2.00 32.54
C TYR A 66 6.79 -1.36 31.32
N SER A 67 7.21 -0.11 31.47
CA SER A 67 8.05 0.58 30.49
C SER A 67 9.38 -0.15 30.32
N ASN A 68 9.87 -0.82 31.38
CA ASN A 68 11.24 -1.31 31.50
C ASN A 68 12.28 -0.21 31.23
N TYR A 69 12.01 1.00 31.73
CA TYR A 69 12.82 2.20 31.55
C TYR A 69 12.98 2.67 30.10
N ARG A 70 12.18 2.13 29.15
CA ARG A 70 12.08 2.68 27.79
C ARG A 70 11.62 4.12 27.87
N TYR A 71 12.16 4.96 26.99
CA TYR A 71 11.88 6.40 26.96
C TYR A 71 12.39 7.18 28.19
N SER A 72 13.39 6.65 28.90
CA SER A 72 14.06 7.34 30.00
C SER A 72 15.55 7.55 29.69
N ILE A 73 16.25 8.26 30.59
CA ILE A 73 17.71 8.39 30.54
C ILE A 73 18.47 7.06 30.59
N PHE A 74 17.82 5.97 31.00
CA PHE A 74 18.42 4.62 31.03
C PHE A 74 18.23 3.84 29.72
N ASP A 75 17.45 4.36 28.79
CA ASP A 75 17.26 3.78 27.46
C ASP A 75 18.36 4.31 26.52
N ASP A 76 19.31 3.45 26.15
CA ASP A 76 20.42 3.79 25.27
C ASP A 76 19.97 4.18 23.85
N LYS A 77 18.70 3.93 23.49
CA LYS A 77 18.09 4.38 22.24
C LYS A 77 17.27 5.65 22.39
N HIS A 78 16.97 6.10 23.61
CA HIS A 78 16.24 7.33 23.89
C HIS A 78 17.15 8.55 23.80
N HIS A 79 17.59 8.87 22.59
CA HIS A 79 18.38 10.05 22.31
C HIS A 79 17.94 10.70 21.00
N TYR A 80 18.19 12.00 20.89
CA TYR A 80 17.80 12.83 19.75
C TYR A 80 18.17 12.21 18.39
N GLU A 81 19.41 11.71 18.24
CA GLU A 81 19.86 11.14 16.96
C GLU A 81 19.00 9.95 16.46
N ASN A 82 18.47 9.10 17.35
CA ASN A 82 17.59 8.01 16.92
C ASN A 82 16.20 8.51 16.53
N ALA A 83 15.67 9.48 17.27
CA ALA A 83 14.38 10.09 16.93
C ALA A 83 14.44 10.86 15.61
N ARG A 84 15.53 11.61 15.38
CA ARG A 84 15.80 12.28 14.11
C ARG A 84 15.84 11.28 12.95
N ARG A 85 16.60 10.19 13.07
CA ARG A 85 16.65 9.12 12.05
C ARG A 85 15.29 8.50 11.77
N ALA A 86 14.47 8.27 12.79
CA ALA A 86 13.12 7.73 12.62
C ALA A 86 12.21 8.72 11.86
N ALA A 87 12.31 10.02 12.16
CA ALA A 87 11.58 11.06 11.45
C ALA A 87 12.04 11.21 9.98
N GLU A 88 13.36 11.25 9.75
CA GLU A 88 13.97 11.29 8.41
C GLU A 88 13.56 10.05 7.59
N TRP A 89 13.56 8.86 8.19
CA TRP A 89 13.09 7.62 7.53
C TRP A 89 11.63 7.70 7.11
N LYS A 90 10.74 8.20 7.98
CA LYS A 90 9.32 8.38 7.66
C LYS A 90 9.13 9.31 6.46
N GLN A 91 9.78 10.47 6.49
CA GLN A 91 9.71 11.44 5.40
C GLN A 91 10.29 10.89 4.09
N GLY A 92 11.44 10.21 4.16
CA GLY A 92 12.07 9.57 3.00
C GLY A 92 11.16 8.49 2.38
N THR A 93 10.47 7.71 3.21
CA THR A 93 9.54 6.67 2.76
C THR A 93 8.35 7.25 2.00
N ASP A 94 7.75 8.34 2.48
CA ASP A 94 6.64 9.00 1.79
C ASP A 94 7.08 9.50 0.39
N SER A 95 8.29 10.06 0.29
CA SER A 95 8.88 10.50 -0.97
C SER A 95 9.13 9.34 -1.96
N LEU A 96 9.56 8.17 -1.45
CA LEU A 96 9.74 6.97 -2.26
C LEU A 96 8.43 6.52 -2.91
N PHE A 97 7.35 6.44 -2.13
CA PHE A 97 6.04 6.06 -2.68
C PHE A 97 5.49 7.10 -3.65
N SER A 98 5.70 8.40 -3.39
CA SER A 98 5.33 9.45 -4.35
C SER A 98 6.04 9.27 -5.69
N THR A 99 7.35 9.03 -5.65
CA THR A 99 8.16 8.80 -6.85
C THR A 99 7.64 7.61 -7.66
N ILE A 100 7.37 6.49 -6.99
CA ILE A 100 6.80 5.30 -7.64
C ILE A 100 5.47 5.63 -8.32
N THR A 101 4.56 6.34 -7.65
CA THR A 101 3.27 6.70 -8.24
C THR A 101 3.41 7.66 -9.43
N ASP A 102 4.33 8.62 -9.36
CA ASP A 102 4.59 9.57 -10.44
C ASP A 102 5.14 8.86 -11.68
N GLU A 103 6.06 7.90 -11.49
CA GLU A 103 6.57 7.06 -12.58
C GLU A 103 5.47 6.19 -13.20
N ILE A 104 4.59 5.62 -12.37
CA ILE A 104 3.45 4.83 -12.83
C ILE A 104 2.54 5.64 -13.73
N ILE A 105 2.12 6.81 -13.27
CA ILE A 105 1.26 7.69 -14.05
C ILE A 105 2.00 8.14 -15.31
N GLY A 106 3.21 8.70 -15.18
CA GLY A 106 3.95 9.27 -16.29
C GLY A 106 4.31 8.28 -17.40
N LYS A 107 4.50 6.99 -17.09
CA LYS A 107 4.92 5.99 -18.07
C LYS A 107 3.76 5.14 -18.59
N LEU A 108 2.74 4.84 -17.78
CA LEU A 108 1.67 3.92 -18.21
C LEU A 108 0.44 4.61 -18.79
N THR A 109 0.15 5.88 -18.47
CA THR A 109 -1.10 6.49 -18.95
C THR A 109 -1.19 6.62 -20.47
N ASP A 110 -0.06 6.71 -21.16
CA ASP A 110 -0.04 6.78 -22.62
C ASP A 110 -0.49 5.45 -23.26
N THR A 111 -0.07 4.31 -22.72
CA THR A 111 -0.51 2.98 -23.20
C THR A 111 -1.83 2.52 -22.58
N ALA A 112 -2.11 2.93 -21.35
CA ALA A 112 -3.25 2.53 -20.55
C ALA A 112 -4.05 3.77 -20.10
N PRO A 113 -4.76 4.46 -21.01
CA PRO A 113 -5.39 5.76 -20.76
C PRO A 113 -6.47 5.76 -19.66
N ASP A 114 -7.13 4.62 -19.43
CA ASP A 114 -8.14 4.49 -18.37
C ASP A 114 -7.52 4.05 -17.02
N LEU A 115 -6.19 4.03 -16.89
CA LEU A 115 -5.49 3.59 -15.67
C LEU A 115 -5.84 4.48 -14.48
N THR A 116 -5.78 5.80 -14.66
CA THR A 116 -6.05 6.78 -13.58
C THR A 116 -7.45 6.62 -13.02
N ASP A 117 -8.46 6.42 -13.87
CA ASP A 117 -9.85 6.19 -13.44
C ASP A 117 -9.99 4.91 -12.62
N LYS A 118 -9.27 3.85 -13.00
CA LYS A 118 -9.29 2.58 -12.27
C LYS A 118 -8.56 2.67 -10.92
N LEU A 119 -7.42 3.37 -10.88
CA LEU A 119 -6.71 3.66 -9.62
C LEU A 119 -7.58 4.52 -8.68
N TRP A 120 -8.28 5.51 -9.23
CA TRP A 120 -9.25 6.30 -8.48
C TRP A 120 -10.39 5.44 -7.92
N SER A 121 -10.90 4.48 -8.68
CA SER A 121 -11.90 3.53 -8.20
C SER A 121 -11.42 2.71 -7.00
N ILE A 122 -10.16 2.26 -7.00
CA ILE A 122 -9.55 1.57 -5.86
C ILE A 122 -9.51 2.50 -4.65
N HIS A 123 -8.94 3.70 -4.81
CA HIS A 123 -8.78 4.67 -3.73
C HIS A 123 -10.14 5.05 -3.11
N LYS A 124 -11.12 5.39 -3.95
CA LYS A 124 -12.46 5.77 -3.49
C LYS A 124 -13.15 4.65 -2.72
N THR A 125 -13.03 3.41 -3.20
CA THR A 125 -13.68 2.25 -2.57
C THR A 125 -13.00 1.92 -1.25
N PHE A 126 -11.67 1.83 -1.23
CA PHE A 126 -10.90 1.52 -0.03
C PHE A 126 -11.07 2.58 1.07
N SER A 127 -11.02 3.86 0.73
CA SER A 127 -11.12 4.96 1.70
C SER A 127 -12.49 5.07 2.35
N LYS A 128 -13.54 4.56 1.70
CA LYS A 128 -14.92 4.56 2.19
C LYS A 128 -15.39 3.20 2.72
N ALA A 129 -14.51 2.21 2.75
CA ALA A 129 -14.87 0.86 3.12
C ALA A 129 -15.17 0.74 4.61
N GLU A 130 -16.35 0.23 4.94
CA GLU A 130 -16.78 -0.03 6.32
C GLU A 130 -17.00 -1.52 6.55
N THR A 131 -17.36 -2.24 5.49
CA THR A 131 -17.71 -3.66 5.54
C THR A 131 -16.69 -4.53 4.80
N GLY A 132 -16.70 -5.84 5.10
CA GLY A 132 -15.88 -6.81 4.36
C GLY A 132 -16.16 -6.82 2.85
N GLU A 133 -17.40 -6.54 2.45
CA GLU A 133 -17.81 -6.46 1.05
C GLU A 133 -17.17 -5.27 0.34
N ASP A 134 -17.11 -4.09 0.99
CA ASP A 134 -16.43 -2.91 0.45
C ASP A 134 -14.95 -3.18 0.20
N TYR A 135 -14.27 -3.83 1.16
CA TYR A 135 -12.87 -4.23 1.02
C TYR A 135 -12.69 -5.24 -0.13
N ALA A 136 -13.61 -6.19 -0.30
CA ALA A 136 -13.56 -7.13 -1.41
C ALA A 136 -13.78 -6.46 -2.78
N GLN A 137 -14.64 -5.44 -2.84
CA GLN A 137 -14.82 -4.64 -4.03
C GLN A 137 -13.55 -3.85 -4.39
N ALA A 138 -12.87 -3.27 -3.40
CA ALA A 138 -11.58 -2.59 -3.61
C ALA A 138 -10.51 -3.57 -4.13
N MET A 139 -10.39 -4.76 -3.54
CA MET A 139 -9.47 -5.80 -4.01
C MET A 139 -9.82 -6.31 -5.42
N THR A 140 -11.10 -6.45 -5.76
CA THR A 140 -11.53 -6.77 -7.12
C THR A 140 -11.12 -5.68 -8.11
N SER A 141 -11.14 -4.42 -7.68
CA SER A 141 -10.69 -3.28 -8.49
C SER A 141 -9.17 -3.32 -8.72
N CYS A 142 -8.37 -3.73 -7.74
CA CYS A 142 -6.93 -4.01 -7.89
C CYS A 142 -6.66 -5.01 -9.02
N ARG A 143 -7.35 -6.16 -9.01
CA ARG A 143 -7.24 -7.16 -10.06
C ARG A 143 -7.61 -6.59 -11.45
N ARG A 144 -8.68 -5.79 -11.53
CA ARG A 144 -9.12 -5.17 -12.79
C ARG A 144 -8.10 -4.16 -13.34
N VAL A 145 -7.39 -3.42 -12.49
CA VAL A 145 -6.27 -2.56 -12.92
C VAL A 145 -5.21 -3.41 -13.60
N PHE A 146 -4.84 -4.52 -12.98
CA PHE A 146 -3.82 -5.40 -13.51
C PHE A 146 -4.19 -6.05 -14.84
N GLU A 147 -5.39 -6.61 -14.93
CA GLU A 147 -5.91 -7.21 -16.17
C GLU A 147 -5.92 -6.18 -17.30
N TYR A 148 -6.34 -4.95 -16.99
CA TYR A 148 -6.35 -3.84 -17.96
C TYR A 148 -4.95 -3.46 -18.44
N VAL A 149 -4.00 -3.25 -17.52
CA VAL A 149 -2.62 -2.91 -17.90
C VAL A 149 -2.01 -4.04 -18.71
N THR A 150 -2.23 -5.30 -18.33
CA THR A 150 -1.80 -6.47 -19.11
C THR A 150 -2.38 -6.47 -20.52
N ASP A 151 -3.67 -6.13 -20.66
CA ASP A 151 -4.34 -6.02 -21.95
C ASP A 151 -3.76 -4.93 -22.85
N CYS A 152 -3.34 -3.82 -22.25
CA CYS A 152 -2.69 -2.73 -22.98
C CYS A 152 -1.23 -3.04 -23.33
N LEU A 153 -0.46 -3.67 -22.44
CA LEU A 153 0.96 -3.94 -22.63
C LEU A 153 1.24 -5.15 -23.53
N PHE A 154 0.43 -6.19 -23.40
CA PHE A 154 0.64 -7.45 -24.10
C PHE A 154 -0.70 -8.05 -24.50
N PRO A 155 -1.35 -7.55 -25.57
CA PRO A 155 -2.68 -7.98 -26.02
C PRO A 155 -2.79 -9.49 -26.19
N ALA A 156 -4.00 -10.02 -26.03
CA ALA A 156 -4.24 -11.45 -26.15
C ALA A 156 -3.98 -11.94 -27.59
N THR A 157 -3.37 -13.12 -27.71
CA THR A 157 -3.10 -13.76 -29.00
C THR A 157 -3.53 -15.23 -28.97
N ASP A 158 -3.65 -15.85 -30.13
CA ASP A 158 -3.88 -17.29 -30.25
C ASP A 158 -2.59 -18.12 -30.15
N GLU A 159 -1.45 -17.48 -29.86
CA GLU A 159 -0.17 -18.14 -29.71
C GLU A 159 -0.16 -19.10 -28.50
N ILE A 160 0.59 -20.19 -28.65
CA ILE A 160 0.96 -21.11 -27.59
C ILE A 160 2.48 -21.12 -27.51
N VAL A 161 3.03 -20.64 -26.39
CA VAL A 161 4.47 -20.58 -26.15
C VAL A 161 4.82 -21.49 -24.99
N ASP A 162 5.79 -22.38 -25.17
CA ASP A 162 6.20 -23.38 -24.15
C ASP A 162 5.01 -24.20 -23.58
N GLY A 163 3.98 -24.47 -24.39
CA GLY A 163 2.76 -25.18 -23.96
C GLY A 163 1.74 -24.31 -23.21
N HIS A 164 2.00 -23.02 -23.03
CA HIS A 164 1.10 -22.08 -22.37
C HIS A 164 0.38 -21.19 -23.39
N SER A 165 -0.96 -21.18 -23.33
CA SER A 165 -1.79 -20.31 -24.17
C SER A 165 -1.72 -18.85 -23.71
N LEU A 166 -1.69 -17.92 -24.68
CA LEU A 166 -1.69 -16.46 -24.49
C LEU A 166 -3.05 -15.81 -24.75
N LYS A 167 -4.13 -16.59 -24.59
CA LYS A 167 -5.52 -16.14 -24.75
C LYS A 167 -5.94 -15.10 -23.71
N LYS A 168 -7.10 -14.48 -23.94
CA LYS A 168 -7.63 -13.36 -23.16
C LYS A 168 -7.65 -13.60 -21.65
N ASP A 169 -8.09 -14.77 -21.20
CA ASP A 169 -8.19 -15.14 -19.78
C ASP A 169 -6.83 -15.55 -19.15
N LYS A 170 -5.75 -15.63 -19.94
CA LYS A 170 -4.43 -16.11 -19.52
C LYS A 170 -3.47 -14.97 -19.19
N TYR A 171 -3.91 -14.01 -18.37
CA TYR A 171 -3.13 -12.83 -17.97
C TYR A 171 -1.74 -13.18 -17.40
N LYS A 172 -1.68 -14.21 -16.53
CA LYS A 172 -0.41 -14.69 -15.95
C LYS A 172 0.58 -15.16 -17.01
N ASN A 173 0.11 -15.95 -17.98
CA ASN A 173 0.97 -16.46 -19.06
C ASN A 173 1.44 -15.33 -19.98
N ARG A 174 0.54 -14.41 -20.29
CA ARG A 174 0.80 -13.23 -21.13
C ARG A 174 1.89 -12.34 -20.54
N LEU A 175 1.83 -12.06 -19.25
CA LEU A 175 2.86 -11.25 -18.61
C LEU A 175 4.19 -11.98 -18.40
N LEU A 176 4.15 -13.28 -18.12
CA LEU A 176 5.36 -14.10 -18.10
C LEU A 176 6.08 -14.01 -19.45
N GLU A 177 5.32 -14.13 -20.54
CA GLU A 177 5.87 -14.04 -21.89
C GLU A 177 6.36 -12.63 -22.23
N PHE A 178 5.61 -11.60 -21.84
CA PHE A 178 6.04 -10.20 -21.95
C PHE A 178 7.38 -9.96 -21.24
N ALA A 179 7.52 -10.40 -19.99
CA ALA A 179 8.75 -10.26 -19.22
C ALA A 179 9.94 -10.97 -19.89
N LYS A 180 9.72 -12.18 -20.43
CA LYS A 180 10.74 -12.93 -21.20
C LYS A 180 11.19 -12.20 -22.46
N ARG A 181 10.26 -11.54 -23.18
CA ARG A 181 10.56 -10.84 -24.45
C ARG A 181 11.32 -9.53 -24.22
N GLU A 182 11.05 -8.83 -23.13
CA GLU A 182 11.64 -7.51 -22.84
C GLU A 182 12.97 -7.56 -22.04
N PHE A 183 13.23 -8.60 -21.26
CA PHE A 183 14.47 -8.74 -20.45
C PHE A 183 15.50 -9.71 -21.02
N LYS A 184 16.79 -9.36 -20.83
CA LYS A 184 17.93 -10.26 -21.11
C LYS A 184 18.46 -11.01 -19.87
N SER A 185 18.10 -10.60 -18.65
CA SER A 185 18.60 -11.20 -17.40
C SER A 185 17.57 -12.16 -16.81
N LYS A 186 17.92 -13.45 -16.73
CA LYS A 186 17.07 -14.51 -16.20
C LYS A 186 16.64 -14.28 -14.74
N VAL A 187 17.53 -13.74 -13.91
CA VAL A 187 17.27 -13.52 -12.46
C VAL A 187 16.16 -12.50 -12.23
N ASN A 188 16.15 -11.39 -12.98
CA ASN A 188 15.12 -10.36 -12.83
C ASN A 188 13.76 -10.85 -13.32
N ILE A 189 13.74 -11.67 -14.39
CA ILE A 189 12.52 -12.31 -14.87
C ILE A 189 11.95 -13.23 -13.78
N ASP A 190 12.78 -14.11 -13.20
CA ASP A 190 12.33 -15.07 -12.18
C ASP A 190 11.71 -14.37 -10.95
N LEU A 191 12.29 -13.24 -10.51
CA LEU A 191 11.75 -12.45 -9.40
C LEU A 191 10.38 -11.83 -9.71
N ILE A 192 10.25 -11.17 -10.86
CA ILE A 192 8.99 -10.55 -11.28
C ILE A 192 7.89 -11.61 -11.44
N VAL A 193 8.24 -12.76 -12.00
CA VAL A 193 7.32 -13.90 -12.19
C VAL A 193 6.85 -14.47 -10.86
N ALA A 194 7.75 -14.57 -9.88
CA ALA A 194 7.39 -14.98 -8.52
C ALA A 194 6.45 -13.97 -7.85
N ASN A 195 6.72 -12.66 -7.98
CA ASN A 195 5.88 -11.58 -7.44
C ASN A 195 4.47 -11.62 -8.06
N ILE A 196 4.38 -11.69 -9.39
CA ILE A 196 3.11 -11.82 -10.11
C ILE A 196 2.35 -13.04 -9.61
N SER A 197 3.00 -14.21 -9.58
CA SER A 197 2.35 -15.46 -9.17
C SER A 197 1.80 -15.37 -7.74
N SER A 198 2.60 -14.85 -6.81
CA SER A 198 2.20 -14.66 -5.41
C SER A 198 1.00 -13.74 -5.27
N LEU A 199 0.96 -12.63 -6.01
CA LEU A 199 -0.16 -11.69 -5.96
C LEU A 199 -1.46 -12.28 -6.51
N PHE A 200 -1.37 -13.07 -7.59
CA PHE A 200 -2.53 -13.78 -8.12
C PHE A 200 -3.10 -14.79 -7.12
N ASP A 201 -2.23 -15.60 -6.53
CA ASP A 201 -2.63 -16.60 -5.53
C ASP A 201 -3.28 -15.91 -4.31
N GLU A 202 -2.77 -14.75 -3.92
CA GLU A 202 -3.36 -13.93 -2.86
C GLU A 202 -4.73 -13.36 -3.25
N TRP A 203 -4.90 -12.80 -4.44
CA TRP A 203 -6.19 -12.33 -4.92
C TRP A 203 -7.25 -13.43 -4.91
N GLU A 204 -6.90 -14.65 -5.35
CA GLU A 204 -7.82 -15.79 -5.32
C GLU A 204 -8.21 -16.17 -3.88
N LYS A 205 -7.23 -16.22 -2.96
CA LYS A 205 -7.49 -16.53 -1.54
C LYS A 205 -8.36 -15.47 -0.87
N LEU A 206 -8.06 -14.19 -1.09
CA LEU A 206 -8.79 -13.07 -0.50
C LEU A 206 -10.22 -12.98 -1.06
N TYR A 207 -10.40 -13.24 -2.36
CA TYR A 207 -11.74 -13.35 -2.95
C TYR A 207 -12.56 -14.49 -2.32
N ALA A 208 -11.92 -15.64 -2.09
CA ALA A 208 -12.58 -16.77 -1.42
C ALA A 208 -12.95 -16.48 0.04
N LEU A 209 -12.18 -15.65 0.76
CA LEU A 209 -12.48 -15.25 2.13
C LEU A 209 -13.66 -14.27 2.21
N SER A 210 -13.73 -13.31 1.29
CA SER A 210 -14.88 -12.39 1.21
C SER A 210 -16.21 -13.13 1.03
N ASN A 211 -16.23 -14.15 0.16
CA ASN A 211 -17.44 -14.92 -0.12
C ASN A 211 -17.91 -15.77 1.08
N LYS A 212 -17.09 -15.90 2.14
CA LYS A 212 -17.43 -16.63 3.37
C LYS A 212 -17.98 -15.74 4.48
N GLY A 213 -18.17 -14.43 4.24
CA GLY A 213 -18.78 -13.52 5.21
C GLY A 213 -17.97 -13.31 6.49
N VAL A 214 -16.64 -13.51 6.44
CA VAL A 214 -15.78 -13.17 7.57
C VAL A 214 -15.69 -11.65 7.59
N HIS A 215 -16.22 -10.99 8.63
CA HIS A 215 -16.21 -9.53 8.73
C HIS A 215 -15.34 -9.12 9.93
N GLY A 216 -14.29 -8.33 9.70
CA GLY A 216 -13.41 -7.84 10.77
C GLY A 216 -12.19 -7.07 10.27
N ASP A 217 -11.44 -6.43 11.20
CA ASP A 217 -10.22 -5.64 10.95
C ASP A 217 -9.15 -6.32 10.06
N PRO A 218 -8.99 -7.66 10.06
CA PRO A 218 -8.10 -8.32 9.10
C PRO A 218 -8.39 -7.95 7.64
N HIS A 219 -9.64 -7.66 7.27
CA HIS A 219 -10.00 -7.30 5.89
C HIS A 219 -9.40 -5.97 5.45
N ARG A 220 -9.34 -4.98 6.35
CA ARG A 220 -8.75 -3.68 6.06
C ARG A 220 -7.25 -3.81 5.83
N GLN A 221 -6.57 -4.57 6.69
CA GLN A 221 -5.13 -4.79 6.58
C GLN A 221 -4.76 -5.56 5.31
N GLU A 222 -5.50 -6.62 4.99
CA GLU A 222 -5.29 -7.41 3.78
C GLU A 222 -5.63 -6.59 2.51
N CYS A 223 -6.72 -5.81 2.51
CA CYS A 223 -7.02 -4.91 1.41
C CYS A 223 -5.93 -3.84 1.22
N ARG A 224 -5.42 -3.25 2.31
CA ARG A 224 -4.30 -2.29 2.24
C ARG A 224 -3.06 -2.92 1.59
N ARG A 225 -2.72 -4.15 1.98
CA ARG A 225 -1.59 -4.90 1.39
C ARG A 225 -1.82 -5.17 -0.10
N CYS A 226 -3.03 -5.55 -0.48
CA CYS A 226 -3.42 -5.76 -1.88
C CYS A 226 -3.24 -4.48 -2.73
N VAL A 227 -3.66 -3.31 -2.22
CA VAL A 227 -3.45 -2.02 -2.90
C VAL A 227 -1.96 -1.72 -3.07
N LEU A 228 -1.16 -1.84 -2.00
CA LEU A 228 0.28 -1.59 -2.06
C LEU A 228 0.99 -2.53 -3.05
N ARG A 229 0.67 -3.82 -3.03
CA ARG A 229 1.24 -4.80 -3.97
C ARG A 229 0.83 -4.54 -5.41
N THR A 230 -0.39 -4.03 -5.63
CA THR A 230 -0.83 -3.60 -6.97
C THR A 230 0.05 -2.46 -7.48
N ILE A 231 0.33 -1.45 -6.65
CA ILE A 231 1.22 -0.33 -7.01
C ILE A 231 2.63 -0.85 -7.32
N LEU A 232 3.21 -1.67 -6.43
CA LEU A 232 4.55 -2.24 -6.65
C LEU A 232 4.62 -3.12 -7.90
N LEU A 233 3.55 -3.83 -8.24
CA LEU A 233 3.52 -4.61 -9.47
C LEU A 233 3.47 -3.74 -10.73
N LEU A 234 2.76 -2.60 -10.68
CA LEU A 234 2.80 -1.64 -11.79
C LEU A 234 4.21 -1.05 -11.97
N ASP A 235 4.91 -0.79 -10.86
CA ASP A 235 6.32 -0.36 -10.86
C ASP A 235 7.25 -1.44 -11.44
N ASP A 236 7.07 -2.70 -11.05
CA ASP A 236 7.78 -3.85 -11.63
C ASP A 236 7.54 -3.89 -13.15
N LEU A 237 6.28 -3.75 -13.62
CA LEU A 237 5.92 -3.75 -15.04
C LEU A 237 6.57 -2.62 -15.84
N ILE A 238 6.72 -1.45 -15.24
CA ILE A 238 7.40 -0.30 -15.82
C ILE A 238 8.89 -0.56 -15.95
N SER A 239 9.48 -1.15 -14.93
CA SER A 239 10.90 -1.51 -14.91
C SER A 239 11.26 -2.57 -15.97
N ILE A 240 10.26 -3.30 -16.48
CA ILE A 240 10.42 -4.27 -17.58
C ILE A 240 10.74 -3.60 -18.91
N LYS A 241 10.04 -2.51 -19.21
CA LYS A 241 10.03 -1.98 -20.57
C LYS A 241 11.23 -1.07 -20.82
N ARG A 242 12.00 -1.40 -21.86
CA ARG A 242 13.22 -0.64 -22.26
C ARG A 242 12.96 0.47 -23.26
N THR A 243 11.80 0.46 -23.89
CA THR A 243 11.36 1.44 -24.88
C THR A 243 10.16 2.23 -24.35
N PRO A 244 9.92 3.45 -24.83
CA PRO A 244 8.70 4.18 -24.48
C PRO A 244 7.45 3.34 -24.71
N PHE A 245 6.48 3.52 -23.81
CA PHE A 245 5.17 2.92 -23.89
C PHE A 245 4.44 3.37 -25.18
N GLU A 246 3.78 2.45 -25.89
CA GLU A 246 3.11 2.81 -27.15
C GLU A 246 1.87 3.64 -26.85
N VAL A 247 1.69 4.77 -27.52
CA VAL A 247 0.57 5.67 -27.22
C VAL A 247 -0.72 5.08 -27.78
N ASN A 248 -1.68 4.79 -26.90
CA ASN A 248 -3.00 4.27 -27.26
C ASN A 248 -4.02 5.41 -27.20
N ILE A 249 -4.10 6.19 -28.28
CA ILE A 249 -5.08 7.28 -28.38
C ILE A 249 -6.38 6.72 -28.98
N LYS A 250 -7.53 7.06 -28.39
CA LYS A 250 -8.85 6.87 -29.02
C LYS A 250 -8.99 7.61 -30.37
N ALA A 251 -7.99 8.39 -30.78
CA ALA A 251 -7.93 9.09 -32.06
C ALA A 251 -8.02 8.13 -33.24
N ASP A 252 -7.54 6.89 -33.16
CA ASP A 252 -7.70 5.93 -34.26
C ASP A 252 -9.18 5.66 -34.57
N LYS A 253 -10.05 5.62 -33.55
CA LYS A 253 -11.51 5.54 -33.76
C LYS A 253 -12.08 6.82 -34.38
N LEU A 254 -11.54 7.99 -34.05
CA LEU A 254 -11.96 9.27 -34.61
C LEU A 254 -11.51 9.43 -36.07
N ILE A 255 -10.27 8.99 -36.36
CA ILE A 255 -9.64 9.01 -37.68
C ILE A 255 -10.31 7.97 -38.59
N ASP A 256 -10.59 6.76 -38.10
CA ASP A 256 -11.33 5.75 -38.85
C ASP A 256 -12.79 6.16 -39.10
N HIS A 257 -13.42 6.82 -38.12
CA HIS A 257 -14.73 7.44 -38.30
C HIS A 257 -14.71 8.62 -39.29
N TYR A 258 -13.61 9.38 -39.34
CA TYR A 258 -13.43 10.46 -40.32
C TYR A 258 -13.16 9.90 -41.73
N ARG A 259 -12.28 8.91 -41.86
CA ARG A 259 -11.93 8.23 -43.12
C ARG A 259 -13.13 7.46 -43.71
N SER A 260 -13.95 6.82 -42.87
CA SER A 260 -15.19 6.17 -43.31
C SER A 260 -16.27 7.15 -43.74
N ARG A 261 -16.24 8.40 -43.27
CA ARG A 261 -17.14 9.49 -43.71
C ARG A 261 -16.62 10.26 -44.93
N ASN A 262 -15.30 10.27 -45.17
CA ASN A 262 -14.67 11.00 -46.26
C ASN A 262 -13.68 10.09 -47.02
N PRO A 263 -14.16 9.13 -47.83
CA PRO A 263 -13.32 8.15 -48.52
C PRO A 263 -12.47 8.73 -49.69
N GLY A 264 -12.51 10.05 -49.93
CA GLY A 264 -11.85 10.71 -51.05
C GLY A 264 -10.58 11.50 -50.71
N ASP A 265 -10.22 11.64 -49.43
CA ASP A 265 -9.02 12.37 -49.00
C ASP A 265 -7.94 11.37 -48.55
N SER A 266 -7.25 10.77 -49.53
CA SER A 266 -6.03 9.98 -49.34
C SER A 266 -5.05 10.28 -50.45
#